data_AF-A0ABD4T5M2-F1
#
_entry.id   AF-A0ABD4T5M2-F1
#
_cell.length_a   1.000
_cell.length_b   1.000
_cell.length_c   1.000
_cell.angle_alpha   90.00
_cell.angle_beta   90.00
_cell.angle_gamma   90.00
#
_symmetry.space_group_name_H-M   'P 1'
#
loop_
_entity.id
_entity.type
_entity.pdbx_description
1 polymer ?
#
loop_
_entity_poly.entity_id
_entity_poly.type
_entity_poly.pdbx_seq_one_letter_code
_entity_poly.pdbx_strand_id
1 'polypeptide(L)'
;ITGHWVWGGGWLANLGTAFGDFAGSTVVHSVGGWAALTGALILGPRFGRYTDRGANAMPGHSMSLATLGCLILWLGWFGFNPGSTMAADPSAISHIAVTTNIAAAFGGVAATFTAMFYLGKPDLSMIINGVLAGLVGITAGCDSVSVPWAAVIGLIAGILVVFSVTIFDRLKIDDPVGATSVHLVCGVWGTLAVGLFKDEAGLITAGQFAQLGSQIIGIVSVGAFTVITTAVSWYIIKAVAGIRVPQEEEIRGLDVGEHGMEAYSGFLKEEVR
;
A
#
# COMPACT_ATOMS: atom_id res chain seq x y z
N ILE A 1 -10.33 15.14 6.06
CA ILE A 1 -9.53 16.12 6.84
C ILE A 1 -8.11 16.19 6.31
N THR A 2 -7.35 15.10 6.34
CA THR A 2 -5.97 15.03 5.79
C THR A 2 -5.89 15.44 4.32
N GLY A 3 -6.83 15.02 3.47
CA GLY A 3 -6.91 15.49 2.08
C GLY A 3 -7.08 17.01 1.95
N HIS A 4 -7.78 17.67 2.87
CA HIS A 4 -7.88 19.14 2.87
C HIS A 4 -6.56 19.80 3.26
N TRP A 5 -5.79 19.21 4.17
CA TRP A 5 -4.47 19.73 4.54
C TRP A 5 -3.52 19.83 3.34
N VAL A 6 -3.63 18.89 2.40
CA VAL A 6 -2.71 18.73 1.27
C VAL A 6 -3.29 19.31 -0.05
N TRP A 7 -4.52 18.97 -0.41
CA TRP A 7 -5.12 19.35 -1.70
C TRP A 7 -6.17 20.46 -1.60
N GLY A 8 -6.69 20.71 -0.39
CA GLY A 8 -7.76 21.69 -0.17
C GLY A 8 -7.28 23.09 0.22
N GLY A 9 -5.98 23.38 0.06
CA GLY A 9 -5.39 24.66 0.50
C GLY A 9 -5.14 24.75 2.01
N GLY A 10 -5.06 23.62 2.72
CA GLY A 10 -4.75 23.58 4.14
C GLY A 10 -3.26 23.74 4.47
N TRP A 11 -2.89 23.51 5.73
CA TRP A 11 -1.58 23.93 6.24
C TRP A 11 -0.38 23.18 5.64
N LEU A 12 -0.52 21.90 5.24
CA LEU A 12 0.57 21.15 4.58
C LEU A 12 0.87 21.71 3.18
N ALA A 13 -0.16 22.16 2.46
CA ALA A 13 -0.02 22.85 1.18
C ALA A 13 0.66 24.23 1.32
N ASN A 14 0.59 24.85 2.49
CA ASN A 14 1.06 26.21 2.76
C ASN A 14 2.32 26.26 3.65
N LEU A 15 3.03 25.14 3.81
CA LEU A 15 4.36 25.16 4.43
C LEU A 15 5.33 26.02 3.62
N GLY A 16 6.40 26.52 4.26
CA GLY A 16 7.43 27.33 3.58
C GLY A 16 8.06 26.63 2.37
N THR A 17 8.13 25.30 2.42
CA THR A 17 8.24 24.44 1.23
C THR A 17 7.02 23.54 1.24
N ALA A 18 6.20 23.60 0.18
CA ALA A 18 4.94 22.87 0.16
C ALA A 18 5.17 21.34 0.22
N PHE A 19 4.36 20.65 1.01
CA PHE A 19 4.30 19.19 1.01
C PHE A 19 3.81 18.70 -0.36
N GLY A 20 4.59 17.83 -1.00
CA GLY A 20 4.29 17.27 -2.31
C GLY A 20 3.65 15.89 -2.20
N ASP A 21 2.41 15.76 -2.68
CA ASP A 21 1.73 14.48 -2.82
C ASP A 21 0.75 14.58 -3.98
N PHE A 22 1.25 14.40 -5.20
CA PHE A 22 0.52 14.72 -6.43
C PHE A 22 -0.80 13.95 -6.55
N ALA A 23 -0.74 12.62 -6.51
CA ALA A 23 -1.92 11.75 -6.64
C ALA A 23 -2.27 10.96 -5.36
N GLY A 24 -1.42 10.99 -4.31
CA GLY A 24 -1.79 10.44 -2.99
C GLY A 24 -1.00 9.22 -2.47
N SER A 25 0.34 9.18 -2.52
CA SER A 25 1.10 8.18 -1.72
C SER A 25 0.87 8.36 -0.23
N THR A 26 0.65 9.58 0.25
CA THR A 26 0.27 9.83 1.65
C THR A 26 -1.24 9.83 1.80
N VAL A 27 -1.95 10.76 1.14
CA VAL A 27 -3.35 11.05 1.48
C VAL A 27 -4.35 9.97 1.06
N VAL A 28 -3.96 9.06 0.16
CA VAL A 28 -4.74 7.87 -0.19
C VAL A 28 -4.09 6.62 0.39
N HIS A 29 -2.87 6.31 -0.05
CA HIS A 29 -2.24 5.02 0.28
C HIS A 29 -1.79 4.96 1.74
N SER A 30 -0.97 5.90 2.22
CA SER A 30 -0.52 5.85 3.61
C SER A 30 -1.69 5.99 4.59
N VAL A 31 -2.69 6.84 4.30
CA VAL A 31 -3.92 6.91 5.10
C VAL A 31 -4.62 5.56 5.16
N GLY A 32 -4.87 4.92 4.02
CA GLY A 32 -5.47 3.58 3.98
C GLY A 32 -4.63 2.53 4.70
N GLY A 33 -3.31 2.59 4.56
CA GLY A 33 -2.36 1.68 5.20
C GLY A 33 -2.25 1.86 6.72
N TRP A 34 -2.22 3.10 7.23
CA TRP A 34 -2.28 3.39 8.67
C TRP A 34 -3.61 2.91 9.27
N ALA A 35 -4.72 3.11 8.55
CA ALA A 35 -6.03 2.62 8.95
C ALA A 35 -6.09 1.08 8.98
N ALA A 36 -5.52 0.42 7.97
CA ALA A 36 -5.42 -1.04 7.89
C ALA A 36 -4.58 -1.62 9.03
N LEU A 37 -3.40 -1.04 9.29
CA LEU A 37 -2.55 -1.47 10.40
C LEU A 37 -3.26 -1.31 11.76
N THR A 38 -3.90 -0.17 11.97
CA THR A 38 -4.64 0.10 13.21
C THR A 38 -5.79 -0.88 13.39
N GLY A 39 -6.54 -1.16 12.32
CA GLY A 39 -7.61 -2.17 12.30
C GLY A 39 -7.11 -3.58 12.61
N ALA A 40 -6.05 -4.02 11.92
CA ALA A 40 -5.45 -5.33 12.12
C ALA A 40 -4.95 -5.53 13.56
N LEU A 41 -4.35 -4.50 14.17
CA LEU A 41 -3.90 -4.54 15.56
C LEU A 41 -5.06 -4.63 16.56
N ILE A 42 -6.17 -3.92 16.33
CA ILE A 42 -7.33 -3.90 17.24
C ILE A 42 -8.20 -5.16 17.08
N LEU A 43 -8.30 -5.69 15.86
CA LEU A 43 -9.03 -6.91 15.52
C LEU A 43 -8.29 -8.17 15.96
N GLY A 44 -6.96 -8.16 15.81
CA GLY A 44 -6.10 -9.31 16.05
C GLY A 44 -6.12 -10.34 14.90
N PRO A 45 -5.23 -11.34 14.96
CA PRO A 45 -5.02 -12.29 13.86
C PRO A 45 -6.16 -13.29 13.69
N ARG A 46 -6.36 -13.78 12.45
CA ARG A 46 -7.33 -14.85 12.16
C ARG A 46 -7.04 -16.11 12.97
N PHE A 47 -8.09 -16.86 13.29
CA PHE A 47 -8.00 -18.06 14.12
C PHE A 47 -7.02 -19.06 13.49
N GLY A 48 -6.07 -19.55 14.27
CA GLY A 48 -5.07 -20.51 13.80
C GLY A 48 -3.96 -19.92 12.92
N ARG A 49 -3.95 -18.60 12.62
CA ARG A 49 -2.89 -17.98 11.80
C ARG A 49 -1.52 -18.03 12.48
N TYR A 50 -1.49 -17.78 13.78
CA TYR A 50 -0.29 -17.84 14.62
C TYR A 50 -0.53 -18.78 15.78
N THR A 51 0.36 -19.76 15.96
CA THR A 51 0.28 -20.78 17.02
C THR A 51 1.63 -20.89 17.74
N ASP A 52 1.68 -21.63 18.84
CA ASP A 52 2.94 -21.92 19.55
C ASP A 52 3.93 -22.72 18.69
N ARG A 53 3.44 -23.41 17.65
CA ARG A 53 4.25 -24.15 16.68
C ARG A 53 4.79 -23.25 15.55
N GLY A 54 4.34 -22.00 15.48
CA GLY A 54 4.73 -21.03 14.46
C GLY A 54 3.54 -20.47 13.68
N ALA A 55 3.86 -19.77 12.59
CA ALA A 55 2.92 -19.16 11.67
C ALA A 55 2.38 -20.21 10.68
N ASN A 56 1.06 -20.33 10.57
CA ASN A 56 0.41 -21.15 9.56
C ASN A 56 0.12 -20.30 8.32
N ALA A 57 0.52 -20.78 7.14
CA ALA A 57 0.20 -20.11 5.89
C ALA A 57 -1.30 -20.24 5.58
N MET A 58 -1.93 -19.11 5.27
CA MET A 58 -3.31 -19.05 4.76
C MET A 58 -3.27 -18.50 3.33
N PRO A 59 -3.08 -19.36 2.31
CA PRO A 59 -2.89 -18.93 0.94
C PRO A 59 -4.16 -18.27 0.39
N GLY A 60 -3.96 -17.36 -0.57
CA GLY A 60 -5.07 -16.73 -1.29
C GLY A 60 -5.91 -17.75 -2.05
N HIS A 61 -7.22 -17.52 -2.13
CA HIS A 61 -8.16 -18.46 -2.74
C HIS A 61 -7.94 -18.65 -4.25
N SER A 62 -7.50 -17.61 -4.97
CA SER A 62 -7.26 -17.66 -6.41
C SER A 62 -6.19 -16.67 -6.83
N MET A 63 -5.02 -17.20 -7.21
CA MET A 63 -3.94 -16.37 -7.74
C MET A 63 -4.25 -15.83 -9.14
N SER A 64 -5.13 -16.49 -9.90
CA SER A 64 -5.60 -15.99 -11.20
C SER A 64 -6.47 -14.74 -11.03
N LEU A 65 -7.40 -14.75 -10.06
CA LEU A 65 -8.21 -13.56 -9.76
C LEU A 65 -7.37 -12.44 -9.14
N ALA A 66 -6.41 -12.76 -8.26
CA ALA A 66 -5.47 -11.78 -7.74
C ALA A 66 -4.63 -11.12 -8.87
N THR A 67 -4.17 -11.92 -9.84
CA THR A 67 -3.45 -11.42 -11.01
C THR A 67 -4.34 -10.52 -11.87
N LEU A 68 -5.59 -10.92 -12.12
CA LEU A 68 -6.56 -10.08 -12.85
C LEU A 68 -6.81 -8.76 -12.11
N GLY A 69 -6.97 -8.81 -10.78
CA GLY A 69 -7.10 -7.61 -9.94
C GLY A 69 -5.90 -6.68 -10.07
N CYS A 70 -4.68 -7.23 -10.05
CA CYS A 70 -3.45 -6.46 -10.28
C CYS A 70 -3.46 -5.74 -11.65
N LEU A 71 -3.87 -6.43 -12.72
CA LEU A 71 -3.93 -5.85 -14.06
C LEU A 71 -5.00 -4.76 -14.18
N ILE A 72 -6.16 -4.96 -13.55
CA ILE A 72 -7.23 -3.95 -13.48
C ILE A 72 -6.75 -2.71 -12.72
N LEU A 73 -6.09 -2.91 -11.57
CA LEU A 73 -5.55 -1.80 -10.77
C LEU A 73 -4.44 -1.06 -11.52
N TRP A 74 -3.54 -1.76 -12.18
CA TRP A 74 -2.50 -1.15 -13.00
C TRP A 74 -3.11 -0.31 -14.13
N LEU A 75 -4.07 -0.85 -14.88
CA LEU A 75 -4.79 -0.09 -15.91
C LEU A 75 -5.51 1.12 -15.31
N GLY A 76 -6.22 0.94 -14.19
CA GLY A 76 -6.92 2.01 -13.49
C GLY A 76 -5.98 3.12 -12.99
N TRP A 77 -4.72 2.79 -12.69
CA TRP A 77 -3.72 3.76 -12.25
C TRP A 77 -3.35 4.81 -13.32
N PHE A 78 -3.57 4.51 -14.60
CA PHE A 78 -3.46 5.49 -15.68
C PHE A 78 -4.60 6.52 -15.68
N GLY A 79 -5.74 6.18 -15.08
CA GLY A 79 -6.76 7.17 -14.72
C GLY A 79 -6.42 7.93 -13.45
N PHE A 80 -5.85 7.23 -12.45
CA PHE A 80 -5.53 7.78 -11.13
C PHE A 80 -4.42 8.83 -11.17
N ASN A 81 -3.23 8.46 -11.65
CA ASN A 81 -2.07 9.35 -11.65
C ASN A 81 -2.20 10.45 -12.74
N PRO A 82 -2.20 10.14 -14.05
CA PRO A 82 -2.34 11.19 -15.07
C PRO A 82 -3.60 12.06 -14.91
N GLY A 83 -4.73 11.47 -14.48
CA GLY A 83 -5.97 12.20 -14.25
C GLY A 83 -5.88 13.23 -13.11
N SER A 84 -4.95 13.04 -12.16
CA SER A 84 -4.70 14.00 -11.07
C SER A 84 -4.08 15.33 -11.57
N THR A 85 -3.71 15.42 -12.84
CA THR A 85 -3.38 16.70 -13.50
C THR A 85 -4.56 17.66 -13.48
N MET A 86 -5.80 17.15 -13.46
CA MET A 86 -7.04 17.94 -13.47
C MET A 86 -7.16 18.93 -14.66
N ALA A 87 -6.41 18.66 -15.72
CA ALA A 87 -6.39 19.42 -16.97
C ALA A 87 -6.03 18.49 -18.14
N ALA A 88 -6.38 18.89 -19.35
CA ALA A 88 -6.03 18.16 -20.58
C ALA A 88 -4.67 18.64 -21.13
N ASP A 89 -3.60 18.45 -20.35
CA ASP A 89 -2.22 18.76 -20.76
C ASP A 89 -1.53 17.49 -21.31
N PRO A 90 -1.28 17.38 -22.62
CA PRO A 90 -0.68 16.19 -23.21
C PRO A 90 0.74 15.90 -22.69
N SER A 91 1.53 16.93 -22.38
CA SER A 91 2.91 16.75 -21.92
C SER A 91 2.93 16.21 -20.49
N ALA A 92 2.16 16.80 -19.58
CA ALA A 92 2.06 16.32 -18.22
C ALA A 92 1.46 14.91 -18.15
N ILE A 93 0.34 14.68 -18.84
CA ILE A 93 -0.35 13.38 -18.85
C ILE A 93 0.56 12.28 -19.38
N SER A 94 1.27 12.51 -20.48
CA SER A 94 2.16 11.50 -21.07
C SER A 94 3.36 11.20 -20.17
N HIS A 95 3.98 12.23 -19.58
CA HIS A 95 5.07 12.05 -18.62
C HIS A 95 4.62 11.21 -17.41
N ILE A 96 3.50 11.57 -16.80
CA ILE A 96 2.94 10.89 -15.63
C ILE A 96 2.55 9.44 -15.96
N ALA A 97 2.00 9.20 -17.15
CA ALA A 97 1.67 7.85 -17.59
C ALA A 97 2.93 6.98 -17.71
N VAL A 98 4.02 7.52 -18.25
CA VAL A 98 5.30 6.82 -18.39
C VAL A 98 5.95 6.57 -17.04
N THR A 99 6.04 7.58 -16.16
CA THR A 99 6.62 7.42 -14.81
C THR A 99 5.84 6.39 -14.00
N THR A 100 4.51 6.42 -14.08
CA THR A 100 3.62 5.44 -13.43
C THR A 100 3.89 4.02 -13.92
N ASN A 101 3.93 3.82 -15.23
CA ASN A 101 4.14 2.51 -15.83
C ASN A 101 5.53 1.94 -15.53
N ILE A 102 6.55 2.79 -15.61
CA ILE A 102 7.95 2.40 -15.36
C ILE A 102 8.14 2.00 -13.90
N ALA A 103 7.59 2.74 -12.95
CA ALA A 103 7.68 2.37 -11.54
C ALA A 103 6.96 1.04 -11.24
N ALA A 104 5.78 0.82 -11.83
CA ALA A 104 5.04 -0.45 -11.69
C ALA A 104 5.86 -1.65 -12.21
N ALA A 105 6.43 -1.51 -13.41
CA ALA A 105 7.24 -2.55 -14.02
C ALA A 105 8.50 -2.87 -13.20
N PHE A 106 9.24 -1.84 -12.77
CA PHE A 106 10.45 -2.02 -11.97
C PHE A 106 10.14 -2.54 -10.56
N GLY A 107 8.99 -2.17 -9.98
CA GLY A 107 8.52 -2.74 -8.71
C GLY A 107 8.24 -4.24 -8.82
N GLY A 108 7.53 -4.67 -9.87
CA GLY A 108 7.27 -6.09 -10.13
C GLY A 108 8.56 -6.88 -10.36
N VAL A 109 9.48 -6.36 -11.18
CA VAL A 109 10.79 -6.99 -11.43
C VAL A 109 11.61 -7.10 -10.16
N ALA A 110 11.72 -6.02 -9.38
CA ALA A 110 12.49 -6.00 -8.15
C ALA A 110 11.91 -6.96 -7.10
N ALA A 111 10.59 -7.02 -6.95
CA ALA A 111 9.95 -7.97 -6.05
C ALA A 111 10.15 -9.42 -6.51
N THR A 112 10.13 -9.68 -7.83
CA THR A 112 10.43 -11.01 -8.40
C THR A 112 11.81 -11.50 -7.95
N PHE A 113 12.84 -10.69 -8.20
CA PHE A 113 14.21 -11.06 -7.85
C PHE A 113 14.42 -11.10 -6.34
N THR A 114 13.83 -10.16 -5.59
CA THR A 114 13.92 -10.14 -4.13
C THR A 114 13.30 -11.40 -3.54
N ALA A 115 12.12 -11.82 -4.01
CA ALA A 115 11.49 -13.07 -3.59
C ALA A 115 12.35 -14.29 -3.95
N MET A 116 12.90 -14.35 -5.16
CA MET A 116 13.79 -15.43 -5.57
C MET A 116 15.00 -15.59 -4.65
N PHE A 117 15.69 -14.49 -4.33
CA PHE A 117 16.89 -14.55 -3.51
C PHE A 117 16.60 -14.70 -2.02
N TYR A 118 15.54 -14.07 -1.52
CA TYR A 118 15.20 -14.06 -0.09
C TYR A 118 14.34 -15.24 0.36
N LEU A 119 13.35 -15.63 -0.46
CA LEU A 119 12.43 -16.73 -0.20
C LEU A 119 12.83 -18.04 -0.92
N GLY A 120 13.87 -17.99 -1.74
CA GLY A 120 14.44 -19.15 -2.44
C GLY A 120 13.72 -19.55 -3.73
N LYS A 121 12.64 -18.88 -4.11
CA LYS A 121 11.85 -19.14 -5.32
C LYS A 121 11.03 -17.92 -5.74
N PRO A 122 10.63 -17.81 -7.02
CA PRO A 122 9.64 -16.82 -7.42
C PRO A 122 8.34 -17.02 -6.64
N ASP A 123 7.74 -15.91 -6.19
CA ASP A 123 6.45 -15.91 -5.48
C ASP A 123 5.49 -14.95 -6.19
N LEU A 124 4.40 -15.47 -6.73
CA LEU A 124 3.44 -14.67 -7.51
C LEU A 124 2.72 -13.61 -6.67
N SER A 125 2.47 -13.87 -5.38
CA SER A 125 1.88 -12.87 -4.50
C SER A 125 2.83 -11.70 -4.27
N MET A 126 4.12 -11.98 -4.10
CA MET A 126 5.15 -10.94 -4.00
C MET A 126 5.32 -10.16 -5.30
N ILE A 127 5.22 -10.81 -6.46
CA ILE A 127 5.29 -10.13 -7.77
C ILE A 127 4.12 -9.16 -7.93
N ILE A 128 2.89 -9.61 -7.64
CA ILE A 128 1.69 -8.76 -7.67
C ILE A 128 1.85 -7.57 -6.73
N ASN A 129 2.24 -7.83 -5.48
CA ASN A 129 2.48 -6.76 -4.51
C ASN A 129 3.64 -5.85 -4.91
N GLY A 130 4.63 -6.34 -5.64
CA GLY A 130 5.71 -5.54 -6.22
C GLY A 130 5.23 -4.53 -7.26
N VAL A 131 4.34 -4.96 -8.17
CA VAL A 131 3.71 -4.06 -9.15
C VAL A 131 2.92 -2.98 -8.42
N LEU A 132 2.06 -3.37 -7.47
CA LEU A 132 1.26 -2.43 -6.68
C LEU A 132 2.12 -1.50 -5.83
N ALA A 133 3.21 -2.00 -5.24
CA ALA A 133 4.18 -1.21 -4.49
C ALA A 133 4.85 -0.15 -5.36
N GLY A 134 5.23 -0.50 -6.60
CA GLY A 134 5.77 0.46 -7.56
C GLY A 134 4.77 1.56 -7.91
N LEU A 135 3.52 1.19 -8.16
CA LEU A 135 2.41 2.12 -8.41
C LEU A 135 2.17 3.05 -7.21
N VAL A 136 2.08 2.52 -5.99
CA VAL A 136 1.93 3.33 -4.77
C VAL A 136 3.15 4.23 -4.55
N GLY A 137 4.36 3.71 -4.75
CA GLY A 137 5.60 4.42 -4.51
C GLY A 137 5.80 5.64 -5.41
N ILE A 138 5.35 5.59 -6.66
CA ILE A 138 5.50 6.74 -7.57
C ILE A 138 4.38 7.77 -7.45
N THR A 139 3.25 7.41 -6.84
CA THR A 139 2.00 8.19 -6.85
C THR A 139 2.17 9.64 -6.34
N ALA A 140 3.01 9.90 -5.33
CA ALA A 140 3.24 11.25 -4.81
C ALA A 140 4.10 12.13 -5.71
N GLY A 141 4.97 11.55 -6.54
CA GLY A 141 5.99 12.27 -7.31
C GLY A 141 5.94 12.00 -8.82
N CYS A 142 4.91 11.32 -9.33
CA CYS A 142 4.83 10.90 -10.73
C CYS A 142 4.83 12.07 -11.73
N ASP A 143 4.48 13.27 -11.27
CA ASP A 143 4.50 14.53 -12.02
C ASP A 143 5.87 15.22 -12.04
N SER A 144 6.71 14.97 -11.03
CA SER A 144 7.80 15.85 -10.65
C SER A 144 9.14 15.13 -10.49
N VAL A 145 9.25 13.90 -10.97
CA VAL A 145 10.50 13.15 -11.10
C VAL A 145 10.72 12.70 -12.53
N SER A 146 11.99 12.57 -12.93
CA SER A 146 12.36 11.98 -14.22
C SER A 146 12.03 10.48 -14.32
N VAL A 147 11.89 9.96 -15.55
CA VAL A 147 11.62 8.54 -15.81
C VAL A 147 12.66 7.59 -15.19
N PRO A 148 13.99 7.87 -15.25
CA PRO A 148 14.98 7.06 -14.53
C PRO A 148 14.76 7.01 -13.02
N TRP A 149 14.40 8.15 -12.40
CA TRP A 149 14.10 8.16 -10.97
C TRP A 149 12.81 7.39 -10.65
N ALA A 150 11.79 7.44 -11.51
CA ALA A 150 10.60 6.61 -11.37
C ALA A 150 10.93 5.11 -11.35
N ALA A 151 11.87 4.66 -12.19
CA ALA A 151 12.35 3.27 -12.18
C ALA A 151 13.02 2.91 -10.84
N VAL A 152 13.87 3.79 -10.32
CA VAL A 152 14.54 3.61 -9.01
C VAL A 152 13.53 3.56 -7.87
N ILE A 153 12.54 4.45 -7.88
CA ILE A 153 11.46 4.50 -6.87
C ILE A 153 10.67 3.19 -6.88
N GLY A 154 10.28 2.72 -8.07
CA GLY A 154 9.59 1.45 -8.25
C GLY A 154 10.42 0.26 -7.76
N LEU A 155 11.70 0.21 -8.15
CA LEU A 155 12.64 -0.84 -7.73
C LEU A 155 12.75 -0.92 -6.21
N ILE A 156 12.96 0.21 -5.54
CA ILE A 156 13.06 0.25 -4.07
C ILE A 156 11.73 -0.17 -3.43
N ALA A 157 10.59 0.29 -3.95
CA ALA A 157 9.28 -0.11 -3.45
C ALA A 157 9.06 -1.63 -3.56
N GLY A 158 9.45 -2.24 -4.68
CA GLY A 158 9.38 -3.69 -4.89
C GLY A 158 10.28 -4.49 -3.94
N ILE A 159 11.44 -3.96 -3.55
CA ILE A 159 12.28 -4.57 -2.50
C ILE A 159 11.63 -4.44 -1.13
N LEU A 160 11.16 -3.23 -0.79
CA LEU A 160 10.58 -2.92 0.51
C LEU A 160 9.32 -3.75 0.79
N VAL A 161 8.48 -3.98 -0.22
CA VAL A 161 7.22 -4.73 -0.01
C VAL A 161 7.49 -6.18 0.40
N VAL A 162 8.50 -6.85 -0.19
CA VAL A 162 8.83 -8.24 0.15
C VAL A 162 9.29 -8.36 1.60
N PHE A 163 10.19 -7.46 2.04
CA PHE A 163 10.67 -7.45 3.41
C PHE A 163 9.62 -7.01 4.42
N SER A 164 8.81 -6.00 4.09
CA SER A 164 7.78 -5.51 5.01
C SER A 164 6.68 -6.55 5.25
N VAL A 165 6.25 -7.30 4.23
CA VAL A 165 5.29 -8.41 4.44
C VAL A 165 5.86 -9.44 5.43
N THR A 166 7.13 -9.83 5.27
CA THR A 166 7.76 -10.78 6.20
C THR A 166 7.96 -10.20 7.59
N ILE A 167 8.20 -8.89 7.72
CA ILE A 167 8.31 -8.23 9.03
C ILE A 167 6.95 -8.20 9.73
N PHE A 168 5.87 -7.79 9.06
CA PHE A 168 4.54 -7.78 9.67
C PHE A 168 4.11 -9.19 10.10
N ASP A 169 4.42 -10.21 9.30
CA ASP A 169 4.16 -11.60 9.68
C ASP A 169 4.92 -12.02 10.95
N ARG A 170 6.19 -11.66 11.07
CA ARG A 170 7.01 -11.91 12.27
C ARG A 170 6.50 -11.17 13.50
N LEU A 171 5.93 -9.98 13.30
CA LEU A 171 5.27 -9.19 14.34
C LEU A 171 3.87 -9.73 14.70
N LYS A 172 3.44 -10.84 14.07
CA LYS A 172 2.13 -11.46 14.26
C LYS A 172 0.97 -10.53 13.89
N ILE A 173 1.20 -9.63 12.94
CA ILE A 173 0.17 -8.76 12.36
C ILE A 173 -0.38 -9.46 11.12
N ASP A 174 -1.60 -9.99 11.24
CA ASP A 174 -2.24 -10.73 10.17
C ASP A 174 -2.86 -9.80 9.14
N ASP A 175 -2.13 -9.58 8.05
CA ASP A 175 -2.56 -8.82 6.88
C ASP A 175 -2.71 -9.79 5.69
N PRO A 176 -3.95 -10.23 5.37
CA PRO A 176 -4.17 -11.31 4.40
C PRO A 176 -3.69 -11.01 2.98
N VAL A 177 -3.59 -9.73 2.61
CA VAL A 177 -3.26 -9.30 1.24
C VAL A 177 -1.97 -8.50 1.16
N GLY A 178 -1.37 -8.16 2.31
CA GLY A 178 -0.20 -7.28 2.39
C GLY A 178 -0.55 -5.81 2.15
N ALA A 179 -1.78 -5.39 2.46
CA ALA A 179 -2.27 -4.02 2.27
C ALA A 179 -1.40 -2.99 3.01
N THR A 180 -0.95 -3.33 4.22
CA THR A 180 -0.05 -2.50 5.02
C THR A 180 1.31 -2.36 4.35
N SER A 181 1.84 -3.44 3.79
CA SER A 181 3.14 -3.37 3.10
C SER A 181 3.05 -2.52 1.83
N VAL A 182 2.03 -2.77 1.01
CA VAL A 182 1.82 -2.04 -0.26
C VAL A 182 1.44 -0.58 -0.01
N HIS A 183 0.48 -0.30 0.86
CA HIS A 183 -0.08 1.05 0.99
C HIS A 183 0.59 1.89 2.07
N LEU A 184 0.93 1.31 3.23
CA LEU A 184 1.61 2.06 4.28
C LEU A 184 3.10 2.18 3.98
N VAL A 185 3.84 1.07 3.89
CA VAL A 185 5.30 1.13 3.76
C VAL A 185 5.70 1.76 2.43
N CYS A 186 5.12 1.34 1.31
CA CYS A 186 5.44 1.95 0.02
C CYS A 186 4.83 3.34 -0.17
N GLY A 187 3.75 3.68 0.54
CA GLY A 187 3.19 5.04 0.55
C GLY A 187 4.09 6.04 1.28
N VAL A 188 4.63 5.64 2.44
CA VAL A 188 5.65 6.39 3.17
C VAL A 188 6.92 6.53 2.33
N TRP A 189 7.39 5.44 1.72
CA TRP A 189 8.52 5.47 0.80
C TRP A 189 8.29 6.44 -0.36
N GLY A 190 7.15 6.36 -1.05
CA GLY A 190 6.84 7.24 -2.17
C GLY A 190 6.81 8.71 -1.79
N THR A 191 6.31 9.00 -0.58
CA THR A 191 6.31 10.34 -0.03
C THR A 191 7.73 10.83 0.28
N LEU A 192 8.58 9.99 0.86
CA LEU A 192 10.00 10.31 1.06
C LEU A 192 10.75 10.47 -0.27
N ALA A 193 10.40 9.67 -1.28
CA ALA A 193 11.01 9.70 -2.59
C ALA A 193 10.82 11.05 -3.29
N VAL A 194 9.69 11.74 -3.10
CA VAL A 194 9.53 13.15 -3.53
C VAL A 194 10.60 14.03 -2.89
N GLY A 195 10.85 13.88 -1.58
CA GLY A 195 11.87 14.63 -0.86
C GLY A 195 13.30 14.36 -1.33
N LEU A 196 13.53 13.18 -1.91
CA LEU A 196 14.84 12.76 -2.41
C LEU A 196 15.06 13.12 -3.88
N PHE A 197 14.06 12.88 -4.73
CA PHE A 197 14.22 12.80 -6.18
C PHE A 197 13.41 13.83 -6.97
N LYS A 198 12.59 14.67 -6.33
CA LYS A 198 11.86 15.73 -7.04
C LYS A 198 12.82 16.61 -7.82
N ASP A 199 12.53 16.85 -9.09
CA ASP A 199 13.39 17.66 -9.94
C ASP A 199 13.52 19.08 -9.36
N GLU A 200 14.75 19.61 -9.37
CA GLU A 200 15.13 20.94 -8.87
C GLU A 200 14.91 21.23 -7.36
N ALA A 201 14.29 20.32 -6.60
CA ALA A 201 13.97 20.52 -5.18
C ALA A 201 14.33 19.34 -4.25
N GLY A 202 14.63 18.16 -4.81
CA GLY A 202 14.99 16.97 -4.05
C GLY A 202 16.40 17.03 -3.47
N LEU A 203 16.64 16.27 -2.39
CA LEU A 203 17.95 16.19 -1.75
C LEU A 203 19.03 15.63 -2.69
N ILE A 204 18.71 14.59 -3.47
CA ILE A 204 19.67 13.92 -4.37
C ILE A 204 19.78 14.67 -5.69
N THR A 205 18.68 15.21 -6.19
CA THR A 205 18.61 15.90 -7.49
C THR A 205 19.07 17.35 -7.43
N ALA A 206 18.90 18.04 -6.31
CA ALA A 206 19.19 19.46 -6.17
C ALA A 206 19.97 19.86 -4.90
N GLY A 207 20.30 18.90 -4.01
CA GLY A 207 21.03 19.19 -2.77
C GLY A 207 20.19 19.90 -1.69
N GLN A 208 18.86 19.94 -1.86
CA GLN A 208 17.97 20.71 -0.99
C GLN A 208 17.25 19.80 0.02
N PHE A 209 17.43 20.09 1.31
CA PHE A 209 16.76 19.33 2.38
C PHE A 209 15.30 19.77 2.61
N ALA A 210 14.92 20.98 2.18
CA ALA A 210 13.64 21.58 2.53
C ALA A 210 12.43 20.76 2.05
N GLN A 211 12.50 20.19 0.84
CA GLN A 211 11.45 19.30 0.34
C GLN A 211 11.35 18.03 1.22
N LEU A 212 12.47 17.36 1.52
CA LEU A 212 12.48 16.17 2.39
C LEU A 212 11.92 16.45 3.79
N GLY A 213 12.28 17.58 4.39
CA GLY A 213 11.72 18.01 5.68
C GLY A 213 10.20 18.14 5.64
N SER A 214 9.67 18.73 4.56
CA SER A 214 8.22 18.89 4.35
C SER A 214 7.52 17.54 4.18
N GLN A 215 8.14 16.61 3.44
CA GLN A 215 7.64 15.24 3.31
C GLN A 215 7.53 14.51 4.66
N ILE A 216 8.56 14.63 5.51
CA ILE A 216 8.57 14.03 6.85
C ILE A 216 7.45 14.62 7.72
N ILE A 217 7.28 15.94 7.70
CA ILE A 217 6.18 16.61 8.43
C ILE A 217 4.82 16.09 7.97
N GLY A 218 4.62 15.94 6.66
CA GLY A 218 3.39 15.38 6.09
C GLY A 218 3.13 13.94 6.55
N ILE A 219 4.13 13.05 6.44
CA ILE A 219 4.04 11.65 6.86
C ILE A 219 3.64 11.55 8.34
N VAL A 220 4.34 12.29 9.22
CA VAL A 220 4.11 12.22 10.66
C VAL A 220 2.74 12.79 11.03
N SER A 221 2.38 13.95 10.49
CA SER A 221 1.11 14.61 10.83
C SER A 221 -0.11 13.85 10.31
N VAL A 222 -0.08 13.40 9.06
CA VAL A 222 -1.16 12.59 8.45
C VAL A 222 -1.23 11.23 9.12
N GLY A 223 -0.09 10.59 9.38
CA GLY A 223 -0.02 9.29 10.07
C GLY A 223 -0.59 9.36 11.48
N ALA A 224 -0.13 10.32 12.31
CA ALA A 224 -0.63 10.49 13.67
C ALA A 224 -2.13 10.75 13.71
N PHE A 225 -2.63 11.65 12.85
CA PHE A 225 -4.05 11.92 12.75
C PHE A 225 -4.85 10.66 12.35
N THR A 226 -4.36 9.92 11.36
CA THR A 226 -5.03 8.72 10.86
C THR A 226 -5.07 7.63 11.92
N VAL A 227 -3.96 7.34 12.59
CA VAL A 227 -3.91 6.35 13.68
C VAL A 227 -4.88 6.71 14.80
N ILE A 228 -4.90 7.97 15.26
CA ILE A 228 -5.80 8.40 16.34
C ILE A 228 -7.26 8.24 15.93
N THR A 229 -7.64 8.79 14.77
CA THR A 229 -9.04 8.78 14.32
C THR A 229 -9.54 7.38 13.98
N THR A 230 -8.71 6.55 13.36
CA THR A 230 -9.06 5.16 13.04
C THR A 230 -9.12 4.29 14.28
N ALA A 231 -8.21 4.46 15.25
CA ALA A 231 -8.28 3.74 16.52
C ALA A 231 -9.57 4.06 17.27
N VAL A 232 -9.91 5.35 17.40
CA VAL A 232 -11.19 5.78 18.01
C VAL A 232 -12.37 5.14 17.28
N SER A 233 -12.38 5.19 15.95
CA SER A 233 -13.47 4.63 15.15
C SER A 233 -13.60 3.11 15.36
N TRP A 234 -12.50 2.37 15.32
CA TRP A 234 -12.48 0.92 15.53
C TRP A 234 -12.96 0.53 16.93
N TYR A 235 -12.54 1.25 17.97
CA TYR A 235 -13.01 0.98 19.34
C TYR A 235 -14.50 1.30 19.52
N ILE A 236 -15.01 2.35 18.88
CA ILE A 236 -16.45 2.65 18.87
C ILE A 236 -17.22 1.50 18.20
N ILE A 237 -16.80 1.07 17.01
CA ILE A 237 -17.45 -0.05 16.31
C ILE A 237 -17.38 -1.32 17.16
N LYS A 238 -16.21 -1.62 17.74
CA LYS A 238 -16.01 -2.77 18.62
C LYS A 238 -16.94 -2.75 19.84
N ALA A 239 -17.20 -1.57 20.42
CA ALA A 239 -18.08 -1.42 21.57
C ALA A 239 -19.57 -1.53 21.22
N VAL A 240 -19.97 -1.09 20.02
CA VAL A 240 -21.39 -1.01 19.61
C VAL A 240 -21.87 -2.25 18.85
N ALA A 241 -21.06 -2.77 17.93
CA ALA A 241 -21.45 -3.84 17.01
C ALA A 241 -20.54 -5.08 17.10
N GLY A 242 -19.35 -4.95 17.72
CA GLY A 242 -18.29 -5.94 17.56
C GLY A 242 -17.59 -5.81 16.20
N ILE A 243 -16.40 -6.37 16.09
CA ILE A 243 -15.57 -6.32 14.87
C ILE A 243 -15.12 -7.70 14.37
N ARG A 244 -15.52 -8.76 15.08
CA ARG A 244 -15.17 -10.15 14.75
C ARG A 244 -16.38 -11.04 14.95
N VAL A 245 -16.62 -11.90 13.97
CA VAL A 245 -17.64 -12.94 14.04
C VAL A 245 -17.27 -14.02 15.07
N PRO A 246 -18.25 -14.80 15.58
CA PRO A 246 -17.96 -15.97 16.40
C PRO A 246 -16.97 -16.93 15.72
N GLN A 247 -16.13 -17.60 16.51
CA GLN A 247 -15.09 -18.48 15.99
C GLN A 247 -15.62 -19.60 15.09
N GLU A 248 -16.80 -20.16 15.41
CA GLU A 248 -17.45 -21.17 14.58
C GLU A 248 -17.76 -20.64 13.18
N GLU A 249 -18.24 -19.40 13.08
CA GLU A 249 -18.54 -18.73 11.82
C GLU A 249 -17.27 -18.37 11.05
N GLU A 250 -16.21 -17.93 11.74
CA GLU A 250 -14.91 -17.67 11.13
C GLU A 250 -14.32 -18.93 10.48
N ILE A 251 -14.47 -20.09 11.13
CA ILE A 251 -14.00 -21.40 10.61
C ILE A 251 -14.90 -21.90 9.48
N ARG A 252 -16.22 -21.67 9.58
CA ARG A 252 -17.19 -22.11 8.57
C ARG A 252 -17.09 -21.31 7.28
N GLY A 253 -16.75 -20.02 7.36
CA GLY A 253 -16.66 -19.08 6.25
C GLY A 253 -17.83 -18.09 6.23
N LEU A 254 -17.50 -16.81 6.05
CA LEU A 254 -18.46 -15.69 6.07
C LEU A 254 -19.50 -15.78 4.94
N ASP A 255 -19.14 -16.30 3.77
CA ASP A 255 -20.09 -16.49 2.66
C ASP A 255 -21.27 -17.38 3.11
N VAL A 256 -21.00 -18.44 3.88
CA VAL A 256 -22.03 -19.36 4.37
C VAL A 256 -22.84 -18.73 5.52
N GLY A 257 -22.17 -18.03 6.44
CA GLY A 257 -22.81 -17.39 7.60
C GLY A 257 -23.71 -16.21 7.20
N GLU A 258 -23.22 -15.34 6.32
CA GLU A 258 -23.90 -14.10 5.94
C GLU A 258 -24.80 -14.27 4.70
N HIS A 259 -24.41 -15.10 3.73
CA HIS A 259 -25.10 -15.20 2.43
C HIS A 259 -25.77 -16.56 2.20
N GLY A 260 -25.51 -17.57 3.05
CA GLY A 260 -26.09 -18.90 2.92
C GLY A 260 -25.62 -19.69 1.69
N MET A 261 -24.55 -19.25 1.03
CA MET A 261 -24.02 -19.86 -0.19
C MET A 261 -22.50 -19.72 -0.25
N GLU A 262 -21.83 -20.53 -1.08
CA GLU A 262 -20.41 -20.35 -1.39
C GLU A 262 -20.29 -19.63 -2.73
N ALA A 263 -19.53 -18.52 -2.78
CA ALA A 263 -19.32 -17.79 -4.03
C ALA A 263 -18.41 -18.54 -5.02
N TYR A 264 -17.59 -19.47 -4.53
CA TYR A 264 -16.66 -20.28 -5.30
C TYR A 264 -16.43 -21.63 -4.61
N SER A 265 -16.40 -22.71 -5.40
CA SER A 265 -16.25 -24.08 -4.92
C SER A 265 -14.78 -24.53 -4.88
N GLY A 266 -14.49 -25.60 -4.14
CA GLY A 266 -13.18 -26.28 -4.20
C GLY A 266 -12.28 -26.13 -2.98
N PHE A 267 -12.80 -25.64 -1.85
CA PHE A 267 -12.05 -25.69 -0.59
C PHE A 267 -11.97 -27.13 -0.08
N LEU A 268 -10.88 -27.82 -0.42
CA LEU A 268 -10.48 -29.03 0.30
C LEU A 268 -10.26 -28.63 1.77
N LYS A 269 -11.24 -28.90 2.63
CA LYS A 269 -10.93 -29.21 4.01
C LYS A 269 -10.15 -30.52 3.95
N GLU A 270 -8.83 -30.46 3.97
CA GLU A 270 -8.08 -31.63 4.42
C GLU A 270 -8.63 -31.93 5.80
N GLU A 271 -9.38 -33.03 5.91
CA GLU A 271 -9.75 -33.59 7.19
C GLU A 271 -8.45 -33.73 7.98
N VAL A 272 -8.35 -33.00 9.08
CA VAL A 272 -7.34 -33.26 10.11
C VAL A 272 -7.62 -34.68 10.59
N ARG A 273 -6.92 -35.65 10.01
CA ARG A 273 -6.80 -37.02 10.52
C ARG A 273 -5.77 -37.06 11.63
#